data_AF-A0A1F9KVF8-F1
#
_entry.id   AF-A0A1F9KVF8-F1
#
_cell.length_a   1.000
_cell.length_b   1.000
_cell.length_c   1.000
_cell.angle_alpha   90.00
_cell.angle_beta   90.00
_cell.angle_gamma   90.00
#
_symmetry.space_group_name_H-M   'P 1'
#
loop_
_entity.id
_entity.type
_entity.pdbx_description
1 polymer ?
#
loop_
_entity_poly.entity_id
_entity_poly.type
_entity_poly.pdbx_seq_one_letter_code
_entity_poly.pdbx_strand_id
1 'polypeptide(L)'
;MLSAQRDSICFHEMNPSCTRFFGTPRPILNGIEEFERILDHGDRSMLTVDLTRREGTETYDRLCRMTNVRMIGDVASYYLSYVRLIAERHPEVRFLCMRRDIGQTVQSWMEKTCIKRWRSLYIADRLASLITRRPFYDSENFWMEHSGTKWRRNPVWDKLFPKSDASSKGEAIRKYCEYYYEQAESLAANLKTNFRFVELGRFSDPDYQSEVLSFAGIPPAGQVLTEAHVHNR
;
A
#
# COMPACT_ATOMS: atom_id res chain seq x y z
N MET A 1 9.47 -9.48 -3.40
CA MET A 1 9.71 -10.71 -2.64
C MET A 1 8.55 -11.71 -2.77
N LEU A 2 7.36 -11.45 -2.21
CA LEU A 2 6.22 -12.41 -2.29
C LEU A 2 5.81 -12.75 -3.73
N SER A 3 5.72 -11.75 -4.61
CA SER A 3 5.36 -11.97 -6.02
C SER A 3 6.40 -12.77 -6.84
N ALA A 4 7.60 -13.00 -6.29
CA ALA A 4 8.65 -13.81 -6.91
C ALA A 4 8.58 -15.30 -6.51
N GLN A 5 7.74 -15.64 -5.53
CA GLN A 5 7.57 -17.00 -5.06
C GLN A 5 6.68 -17.78 -6.03
N ARG A 6 6.88 -19.10 -6.10
CA ARG A 6 6.06 -19.99 -6.94
C ARG A 6 4.61 -20.00 -6.45
N ASP A 7 3.67 -20.09 -7.39
CA ASP A 7 2.22 -20.13 -7.13
C ASP A 7 1.72 -19.02 -6.21
N SER A 8 2.42 -17.88 -6.17
CA SER A 8 2.12 -16.76 -5.28
C SER A 8 1.85 -15.49 -6.07
N ILE A 9 0.96 -14.66 -5.56
CA ILE A 9 0.68 -13.34 -6.13
C ILE A 9 0.49 -12.31 -5.03
N CYS A 10 0.90 -11.07 -5.29
CA CYS A 10 0.70 -9.96 -4.37
C CYS A 10 0.21 -8.75 -5.16
N PHE A 11 -0.96 -8.23 -4.77
CA PHE A 11 -1.50 -6.97 -5.27
C PHE A 11 -0.81 -5.80 -4.59
N HIS A 12 -0.83 -4.66 -5.27
CA HIS A 12 -0.37 -3.38 -4.73
C HIS A 12 -1.56 -2.44 -4.67
N GLU A 13 -2.21 -2.41 -3.51
CA GLU A 13 -3.43 -1.64 -3.23
C GLU A 13 -4.53 -2.04 -4.20
N MET A 14 -5.10 -3.23 -3.99
CA MET A 14 -6.06 -3.86 -4.92
C MET A 14 -7.34 -3.02 -5.13
N ASN A 15 -7.90 -2.44 -4.06
CA ASN A 15 -9.21 -1.77 -4.07
C ASN A 15 -9.22 -0.42 -3.32
N PRO A 16 -8.38 0.55 -3.69
CA PRO A 16 -8.29 1.84 -3.00
C PRO A 16 -9.57 2.66 -3.21
N SER A 17 -10.23 2.53 -4.37
CA SER A 17 -11.46 3.26 -4.72
C SER A 17 -12.65 2.89 -3.83
N CYS A 18 -12.67 1.71 -3.22
CA CYS A 18 -13.76 1.27 -2.35
C CYS A 18 -13.43 1.47 -0.86
N THR A 19 -12.22 1.88 -0.51
CA THR A 19 -11.72 1.88 0.86
C THR A 19 -11.62 3.29 1.45
N ARG A 20 -11.64 3.40 2.78
CA ARG A 20 -11.26 4.58 3.57
C ARG A 20 -10.35 4.15 4.70
N PHE A 21 -9.55 5.08 5.22
CA PHE A 21 -8.66 4.77 6.34
C PHE A 21 -9.44 4.38 7.60
N PHE A 22 -10.64 4.91 7.83
CA PHE A 22 -11.52 4.50 8.93
C PHE A 22 -12.96 4.31 8.47
N GLY A 23 -13.70 3.48 9.21
CA GLY A 23 -15.17 3.39 9.12
C GLY A 23 -15.72 2.54 7.98
N THR A 24 -14.88 1.92 7.14
CA THR A 24 -15.34 1.07 6.03
C THR A 24 -14.57 -0.25 5.98
N PRO A 25 -14.76 -1.17 6.96
CA PRO A 25 -14.02 -2.44 6.98
C PRO A 25 -14.49 -3.44 5.92
N ARG A 26 -15.76 -3.35 5.49
CA ARG A 26 -16.39 -4.37 4.64
C ARG A 26 -15.65 -4.65 3.32
N PRO A 27 -15.20 -3.65 2.54
CA PRO A 27 -14.44 -3.91 1.31
C PRO A 27 -13.15 -4.70 1.55
N ILE A 28 -12.48 -4.43 2.67
CA ILE A 28 -11.26 -5.14 3.05
C ILE A 28 -11.56 -6.59 3.44
N LEU A 29 -12.58 -6.81 4.28
CA LEU A 29 -12.97 -8.16 4.69
C LEU A 29 -13.45 -9.00 3.50
N ASN A 30 -14.26 -8.41 2.62
CA ASN A 30 -14.70 -9.08 1.39
C ASN A 30 -13.51 -9.51 0.53
N GLY A 31 -12.49 -8.64 0.37
CA GLY A 31 -11.29 -8.99 -0.39
C GLY A 31 -10.53 -10.18 0.20
N ILE A 32 -10.48 -10.29 1.53
CA ILE A 32 -9.85 -11.43 2.22
C ILE A 32 -10.69 -12.71 2.03
N GLU A 33 -12.01 -12.64 2.21
CA GLU A 33 -12.92 -13.76 1.95
C GLU A 33 -12.84 -14.23 0.49
N GLU A 34 -12.70 -13.30 -0.47
CA GLU A 34 -12.47 -13.62 -1.88
C GLU A 34 -11.12 -14.31 -2.10
N PHE A 35 -10.04 -13.86 -1.44
CA PHE A 35 -8.74 -14.54 -1.47
C PHE A 35 -8.83 -15.96 -0.92
N GLU A 36 -9.49 -16.17 0.22
CA GLU A 36 -9.68 -17.49 0.82
C GLU A 36 -10.43 -18.44 -0.12
N ARG A 37 -11.51 -17.97 -0.76
CA ARG A 37 -12.24 -18.77 -1.75
C ARG A 37 -11.37 -19.17 -2.93
N ILE A 38 -10.51 -18.28 -3.41
CA ILE A 38 -9.59 -18.58 -4.52
C ILE A 38 -8.54 -19.60 -4.10
N LEU A 39 -8.03 -19.48 -2.87
CA LEU A 39 -7.09 -20.45 -2.30
C LEU A 39 -7.75 -21.83 -2.09
N ASP A 40 -9.05 -21.87 -1.84
CA ASP A 40 -9.89 -23.09 -1.81
C ASP A 40 -10.42 -23.51 -3.20
N HIS A 41 -9.60 -23.30 -4.24
CA HIS A 41 -9.90 -23.69 -5.62
C HIS A 41 -11.13 -23.02 -6.27
N GLY A 42 -11.62 -21.92 -5.70
CA GLY A 42 -12.71 -21.12 -6.26
C GLY A 42 -12.36 -20.40 -7.55
N ASP A 43 -13.40 -19.85 -8.20
CA ASP A 43 -13.24 -19.11 -9.44
C ASP A 43 -12.56 -17.75 -9.21
N ARG A 44 -11.41 -17.57 -9.86
CA ARG A 44 -10.61 -16.34 -9.81
C ARG A 44 -11.28 -15.17 -10.50
N SER A 45 -12.20 -15.44 -11.43
CA SER A 45 -12.95 -14.40 -12.14
C SER A 45 -13.90 -13.61 -11.22
N MET A 46 -14.15 -14.13 -10.01
CA MET A 46 -15.02 -13.55 -9.00
C MET A 46 -14.28 -12.61 -8.03
N LEU A 47 -12.99 -12.33 -8.23
CA LEU A 47 -12.26 -11.36 -7.42
C LEU A 47 -12.68 -9.93 -7.77
N THR A 48 -13.06 -9.14 -6.76
CA THR A 48 -13.33 -7.72 -6.95
C THR A 48 -12.01 -6.95 -7.05
N VAL A 49 -11.76 -6.29 -8.18
CA VAL A 49 -10.52 -5.51 -8.41
C VAL A 49 -10.83 -4.13 -8.98
N ASP A 50 -10.08 -3.11 -8.54
CA ASP A 50 -10.13 -1.76 -9.11
C ASP A 50 -9.43 -1.72 -10.47
N LEU A 51 -10.22 -1.91 -11.53
CA LEU A 51 -9.73 -1.92 -12.92
C LEU A 51 -9.35 -0.54 -13.47
N THR A 52 -9.52 0.53 -12.68
CA THR A 52 -9.09 1.88 -13.10
C THR A 52 -7.56 2.05 -13.00
N ARG A 53 -6.88 1.13 -12.31
CA ARG A 53 -5.43 1.15 -12.10
C ARG A 53 -4.77 0.03 -12.88
N ARG A 54 -3.80 0.41 -13.72
CA ARG A 54 -3.04 -0.53 -14.56
C ARG A 54 -2.36 -1.62 -13.75
N GLU A 55 -1.75 -1.27 -12.62
CA GLU A 55 -1.02 -2.23 -11.78
C GLU A 55 -1.94 -3.30 -11.18
N GLY A 56 -3.17 -2.91 -10.79
CA GLY A 56 -4.20 -3.83 -10.30
C GLY A 56 -4.66 -4.77 -11.40
N THR A 57 -4.98 -4.23 -12.58
CA THR A 57 -5.40 -5.01 -13.75
C THR A 57 -4.34 -6.01 -14.20
N GLU A 58 -3.08 -5.61 -14.31
CA GLU A 58 -1.98 -6.50 -14.71
C GLU A 58 -1.79 -7.66 -13.71
N THR A 59 -1.91 -7.38 -12.42
CA THR A 59 -1.82 -8.41 -11.38
C THR A 59 -3.01 -9.36 -11.43
N TYR A 60 -4.22 -8.85 -11.66
CA TYR A 60 -5.42 -9.66 -11.82
C TYR A 60 -5.37 -10.57 -13.06
N ASP A 61 -4.93 -10.04 -14.21
CA ASP A 61 -4.75 -10.83 -15.42
C ASP A 61 -3.74 -11.96 -15.21
N ARG A 62 -2.67 -11.69 -14.44
CA ARG A 62 -1.71 -12.72 -14.05
C ARG A 62 -2.36 -13.79 -13.18
N LEU A 63 -3.14 -13.42 -12.17
CA LEU A 63 -3.88 -14.37 -11.32
C LEU A 63 -4.75 -15.30 -12.17
N CYS A 64 -5.51 -14.74 -13.12
CA CYS A 64 -6.39 -15.51 -14.00
C CYS A 64 -5.63 -16.54 -14.86
N ARG A 65 -4.37 -16.27 -15.20
CA ARG A 65 -3.51 -17.15 -16.03
C ARG A 65 -2.70 -18.18 -15.24
N MET A 66 -2.62 -18.05 -13.92
CA MET A 66 -1.87 -19.02 -13.09
C MET A 66 -2.50 -20.41 -13.22
N THR A 67 -1.73 -21.50 -13.16
CA THR A 67 -2.34 -22.84 -13.10
C THR A 67 -2.74 -23.19 -11.68
N ASN A 68 -1.91 -22.79 -10.72
CA ASN A 68 -2.12 -23.01 -9.29
C ASN A 68 -1.86 -21.72 -8.50
N VAL A 69 -2.57 -21.53 -7.39
CA VAL A 69 -2.41 -20.38 -6.48
C VAL A 69 -2.40 -20.91 -5.06
N ARG A 70 -1.30 -20.67 -4.33
CA ARG A 70 -1.11 -21.11 -2.95
C ARG A 70 -1.01 -19.97 -1.96
N MET A 71 -0.76 -18.75 -2.45
CA MET A 71 -0.65 -17.57 -1.63
C MET A 71 -1.10 -16.34 -2.39
N ILE A 72 -1.93 -15.54 -1.75
CA ILE A 72 -2.35 -14.23 -2.23
C ILE A 72 -2.04 -13.21 -1.14
N GLY A 73 -1.43 -12.10 -1.53
CA GLY A 73 -1.21 -10.95 -0.67
C GLY A 73 -1.74 -9.67 -1.30
N ASP A 74 -1.88 -8.65 -0.48
CA ASP A 74 -2.05 -7.27 -0.93
C ASP A 74 -1.19 -6.36 -0.04
N VAL A 75 -0.55 -5.37 -0.63
CA VAL A 75 0.23 -4.37 0.10
C VAL A 75 -0.47 -3.03 0.03
N ALA A 76 -0.92 -2.52 1.17
CA ALA A 76 -1.46 -1.17 1.28
C ALA A 76 -1.33 -0.62 2.70
N SER A 77 -1.08 0.68 2.81
CA SER A 77 -0.94 1.32 4.12
C SER A 77 -2.27 1.48 4.88
N TYR A 78 -3.40 1.53 4.15
CA TYR A 78 -4.73 1.68 4.73
C TYR A 78 -5.24 0.42 5.46
N TYR A 79 -4.55 -0.73 5.37
CA TYR A 79 -4.91 -1.92 6.16
C TYR A 79 -4.67 -1.73 7.65
N LEU A 80 -3.78 -0.82 8.06
CA LEU A 80 -3.34 -0.66 9.45
C LEU A 80 -4.50 -0.55 10.44
N SER A 81 -5.50 0.26 10.11
CA SER A 81 -6.69 0.51 10.94
C SER A 81 -7.63 -0.69 11.06
N TYR A 82 -7.45 -1.72 10.22
CA TYR A 82 -8.29 -2.90 10.15
C TYR A 82 -7.56 -4.19 10.56
N VAL A 83 -6.25 -4.16 10.79
CA VAL A 83 -5.43 -5.34 11.15
C VAL A 83 -6.05 -6.14 12.29
N ARG A 84 -6.47 -5.49 13.37
CA ARG A 84 -7.10 -6.17 14.52
C ARG A 84 -8.38 -6.91 14.12
N LEU A 85 -9.26 -6.24 13.39
CA LEU A 85 -10.53 -6.83 12.93
C LEU A 85 -10.29 -7.99 11.96
N ILE A 86 -9.28 -7.87 11.09
CA ILE A 86 -8.87 -8.95 10.19
C ILE A 86 -8.38 -10.13 11.01
N ALA A 87 -7.43 -9.92 11.94
CA ALA A 87 -6.86 -10.99 12.75
C ALA A 87 -7.91 -11.72 13.61
N GLU A 88 -8.93 -11.01 14.10
CA GLU A 88 -10.04 -11.58 14.86
C GLU A 88 -10.94 -12.49 14.00
N ARG A 89 -11.09 -12.22 12.69
CA ARG A 89 -11.96 -12.98 11.78
C ARG A 89 -11.23 -14.02 10.94
N HIS A 90 -9.96 -13.77 10.65
CA HIS A 90 -9.12 -14.46 9.69
C HIS A 90 -7.75 -14.76 10.35
N PRO A 91 -7.69 -15.73 11.29
CA PRO A 91 -6.50 -16.02 12.09
C PRO A 91 -5.33 -16.64 11.31
N GLU A 92 -5.56 -17.08 10.07
CA GLU A 92 -4.54 -17.54 9.14
C GLU A 92 -3.80 -16.39 8.43
N VAL A 93 -4.39 -15.19 8.35
CA VAL A 93 -3.74 -14.02 7.77
C VAL A 93 -2.46 -13.66 8.55
N ARG A 94 -1.41 -13.33 7.79
CA ARG A 94 -0.11 -12.85 8.30
C ARG A 94 0.14 -11.43 7.81
N PHE A 95 0.59 -10.57 8.72
CA PHE A 95 0.84 -9.16 8.50
C PHE A 95 2.34 -8.89 8.50
N LEU A 96 2.84 -8.43 7.35
CA LEU A 96 4.21 -7.97 7.18
C LEU A 96 4.22 -6.44 7.17
N CYS A 97 4.66 -5.84 8.28
CA CYS A 97 4.72 -4.39 8.42
C CYS A 97 6.10 -3.85 8.08
N MET A 98 6.23 -3.22 6.92
CA MET A 98 7.50 -2.64 6.48
C MET A 98 7.90 -1.44 7.34
N ARG A 99 9.16 -1.40 7.76
CA ARG A 99 9.78 -0.26 8.47
C ARG A 99 10.88 0.36 7.60
N ARG A 100 10.87 1.70 7.58
CA ARG A 100 11.84 2.57 6.92
C ARG A 100 12.06 3.84 7.74
N ASP A 101 13.21 4.47 7.58
CA ASP A 101 13.46 5.80 8.13
C ASP A 101 12.33 6.79 7.78
N ILE A 102 11.86 7.54 8.78
CA ILE A 102 10.75 8.49 8.64
C ILE A 102 11.16 9.64 7.72
N GLY A 103 12.38 10.16 7.83
CA GLY A 103 12.87 11.26 7.00
C GLY A 103 12.86 10.90 5.52
N GLN A 104 13.44 9.75 5.17
CA GLN A 104 13.42 9.22 3.81
C GLN A 104 11.99 8.94 3.32
N THR A 105 11.11 8.45 4.20
CA THR A 105 9.70 8.18 3.85
C THR A 105 8.96 9.49 3.55
N VAL A 106 9.16 10.54 4.35
CA VAL A 106 8.60 11.87 4.11
C VAL A 106 9.10 12.41 2.77
N GLN A 107 10.40 12.34 2.50
CA GLN A 107 10.97 12.80 1.24
C GLN A 107 10.37 12.06 0.04
N SER A 108 10.26 10.72 0.13
CA SER A 108 9.66 9.90 -0.92
C SER A 108 8.21 10.29 -1.20
N TRP A 109 7.40 10.53 -0.17
CA TRP A 109 6.02 10.98 -0.34
C TRP A 109 5.92 12.40 -0.89
N MET A 110 6.79 13.31 -0.46
CA MET A 110 6.88 14.67 -1.00
C MET A 110 7.15 14.65 -2.51
N GLU A 111 8.04 13.76 -2.97
CA GLU A 111 8.32 13.59 -4.39
C GLU A 111 7.18 12.91 -5.15
N LYS A 112 6.64 11.80 -4.63
CA LYS A 112 5.54 11.05 -5.26
C LYS A 112 4.28 11.89 -5.48
N THR A 113 4.00 12.81 -4.56
CA THR A 113 2.83 13.68 -4.62
C THR A 113 3.11 15.02 -5.30
N CYS A 114 4.29 15.21 -5.88
CA CYS A 114 4.63 16.36 -6.71
C CYS A 114 4.15 16.14 -8.16
N ILE A 115 3.55 17.16 -8.77
CA ILE A 115 3.11 17.08 -10.17
C ILE A 115 4.29 17.41 -11.08
N LYS A 116 4.93 16.37 -11.63
CA LYS A 116 6.11 16.51 -12.50
C LYS A 116 5.71 17.11 -13.85
N ARG A 117 6.34 18.24 -14.21
CA ARG A 117 6.19 18.92 -15.50
C ARG A 117 7.55 19.35 -16.04
N TRP A 118 7.75 19.21 -17.36
CA TRP A 118 8.82 19.90 -18.07
C TRP A 118 8.61 21.41 -18.06
N ARG A 119 9.72 22.18 -18.10
CA ARG A 119 9.72 23.64 -17.86
C ARG A 119 8.77 24.41 -18.79
N SER A 120 8.72 24.07 -20.08
CA SER A 120 7.87 24.73 -21.07
C SER A 120 6.38 24.53 -20.76
N LEU A 121 5.95 23.31 -20.43
CA LEU A 121 4.56 23.04 -20.04
C LEU A 121 4.20 23.64 -18.70
N TYR A 122 5.15 23.71 -17.75
CA TYR A 122 4.91 24.45 -16.51
C TYR A 122 4.51 25.90 -16.80
N ILE A 123 5.25 26.59 -17.67
CA ILE A 123 4.97 27.98 -18.06
C ILE A 123 3.63 28.04 -18.81
N ALA A 124 3.39 27.13 -19.76
CA ALA A 124 2.15 27.08 -20.53
C ALA A 124 0.92 26.85 -19.63
N ASP A 125 0.95 25.86 -18.74
CA ASP A 125 -0.12 25.55 -17.79
C ASP A 125 -0.38 26.73 -16.83
N ARG A 126 0.68 27.43 -16.41
CA ARG A 126 0.56 28.59 -15.52
C ARG A 126 -0.11 29.78 -16.24
N LEU A 127 0.26 30.04 -17.49
CA LEU A 127 -0.42 31.05 -18.32
C LEU A 127 -1.88 30.64 -18.59
N ALA A 128 -2.11 29.38 -18.94
CA ALA A 128 -3.45 28.86 -19.17
C ALA A 128 -4.33 28.96 -17.93
N SER A 129 -3.79 28.68 -16.74
CA SER A 129 -4.48 28.85 -15.45
C SER A 129 -4.91 30.30 -15.23
N LEU A 130 -4.05 31.28 -15.54
CA LEU A 130 -4.38 32.70 -15.43
C LEU A 130 -5.50 33.11 -16.40
N ILE A 131 -5.41 32.67 -17.66
CA ILE A 131 -6.40 32.99 -18.70
C ILE A 131 -7.76 32.33 -18.39
N THR A 132 -7.74 31.06 -18.04
CA THR A 132 -8.96 30.27 -17.80
C THR A 132 -9.51 30.41 -16.38
N ARG A 133 -8.79 31.13 -15.50
CA ARG A 133 -9.06 31.27 -14.06
C ARG A 133 -9.24 29.93 -13.35
N ARG A 134 -8.59 28.87 -13.86
CA ARG A 134 -8.57 27.55 -13.23
C ARG A 134 -7.42 27.46 -12.23
N PRO A 135 -7.58 26.73 -11.13
CA PRO A 135 -6.47 26.53 -10.18
C PRO A 135 -5.26 25.87 -10.85
N PHE A 136 -4.07 26.36 -10.51
CA PHE A 136 -2.81 25.74 -10.87
C PHE A 136 -2.26 24.95 -9.68
N TYR A 137 -1.96 23.67 -9.89
CA TYR A 137 -1.51 22.78 -8.83
C TYR A 137 -0.06 22.32 -9.05
N ASP A 138 0.76 22.47 -8.02
CA ASP A 138 2.12 21.94 -7.96
C ASP A 138 2.21 20.55 -7.31
N SER A 139 1.23 20.21 -6.47
CA SER A 139 1.22 18.94 -5.75
C SER A 139 -0.17 18.53 -5.25
N GLU A 140 -0.24 17.30 -4.77
CA GLU A 140 -1.35 16.73 -4.02
C GLU A 140 -0.99 16.65 -2.52
N ASN A 141 -2.01 16.57 -1.65
CA ASN A 141 -1.81 16.43 -0.21
C ASN A 141 -2.92 15.58 0.43
N PHE A 142 -2.62 14.31 0.68
CA PHE A 142 -3.61 13.39 1.20
C PHE A 142 -3.75 13.42 2.74
N TRP A 143 -2.86 14.10 3.46
CA TRP A 143 -2.75 14.03 4.93
C TRP A 143 -3.30 15.25 5.67
N MET A 144 -3.70 16.29 4.95
CA MET A 144 -4.32 17.49 5.51
C MET A 144 -5.72 17.67 4.95
N GLU A 145 -6.61 18.29 5.72
CA GLU A 145 -7.89 18.72 5.20
C GLU A 145 -7.70 19.93 4.27
N HIS A 146 -8.34 19.94 3.12
CA HIS A 146 -8.22 21.06 2.18
C HIS A 146 -9.41 21.24 1.22
N SER A 147 -9.67 22.50 0.88
CA SER A 147 -10.74 22.88 -0.05
C SER A 147 -10.43 22.57 -1.52
N GLY A 148 -9.20 22.19 -1.85
CA GLY A 148 -8.78 21.97 -3.23
C GLY A 148 -8.30 23.23 -3.95
N THR A 149 -8.09 24.33 -3.21
CA THR A 149 -7.56 25.59 -3.76
C THR A 149 -6.04 25.55 -3.94
N LYS A 150 -5.32 25.02 -2.94
CA LYS A 150 -3.85 24.94 -2.92
C LYS A 150 -3.32 23.61 -3.48
N TRP A 151 -3.99 22.51 -3.16
CA TRP A 151 -3.61 21.16 -3.58
C TRP A 151 -4.70 20.55 -4.45
N ARG A 152 -4.28 19.78 -5.46
CA ARG A 152 -5.23 19.03 -6.28
C ARG A 152 -5.89 17.96 -5.42
N ARG A 153 -7.23 17.91 -5.43
CA ARG A 153 -7.99 16.83 -4.78
C ARG A 153 -7.82 15.52 -5.52
N ASN A 154 -7.78 14.44 -4.77
CA ASN A 154 -7.73 13.11 -5.30
C ASN A 154 -8.80 12.23 -4.61
N PRO A 155 -9.92 11.91 -5.29
CA PRO A 155 -11.06 11.25 -4.65
C PRO A 155 -10.76 9.83 -4.16
N VAL A 156 -9.73 9.19 -4.72
CA VAL A 156 -9.28 7.87 -4.29
C VAL A 156 -8.37 8.00 -3.06
N TRP A 157 -7.38 8.88 -3.12
CA TRP A 157 -6.32 8.94 -2.11
C TRP A 157 -6.62 9.81 -0.91
N ASP A 158 -7.41 10.88 -1.06
CA ASP A 158 -7.72 11.82 0.02
C ASP A 158 -8.42 11.13 1.22
N LYS A 159 -9.08 9.99 1.01
CA LYS A 159 -9.78 9.23 2.05
C LYS A 159 -8.97 8.08 2.66
N LEU A 160 -7.79 7.78 2.11
CA LEU A 160 -6.95 6.63 2.49
C LEU A 160 -5.90 6.96 3.54
N PHE A 161 -5.90 8.20 4.06
CA PHE A 161 -4.99 8.63 5.11
C PHE A 161 -5.76 9.38 6.19
N PRO A 162 -5.34 9.26 7.47
CA PRO A 162 -5.88 10.10 8.52
C PRO A 162 -5.49 11.55 8.27
N LYS A 163 -6.41 12.47 8.58
CA LYS A 163 -6.17 13.91 8.45
C LYS A 163 -5.50 14.42 9.70
N SER A 164 -4.42 15.17 9.52
CA SER A 164 -3.66 15.81 10.59
C SER A 164 -3.81 17.32 10.50
N ASP A 165 -3.87 17.96 11.67
CA ASP A 165 -3.64 19.39 11.78
C ASP A 165 -2.13 19.63 11.80
N ALA A 166 -1.60 20.27 10.75
CA ALA A 166 -0.18 20.46 10.52
C ALA A 166 0.06 21.78 9.78
N SER A 167 1.22 22.39 10.01
CA SER A 167 1.58 23.66 9.35
C SER A 167 2.02 23.44 7.88
N SER A 168 2.44 22.23 7.53
CA SER A 168 2.96 21.89 6.20
C SER A 168 2.66 20.45 5.80
N LYS A 169 2.71 20.17 4.49
CA LYS A 169 2.56 18.81 3.95
C LYS A 169 3.62 17.85 4.50
N GLY A 170 4.87 18.29 4.62
CA GLY A 170 5.96 17.46 5.15
C GLY A 170 5.75 17.08 6.61
N GLU A 171 5.28 18.03 7.43
CA GLU A 171 4.90 17.77 8.82
C GLU A 171 3.70 16.82 8.91
N ALA A 172 2.67 16.99 8.06
CA ALA A 172 1.52 16.11 8.00
C ALA A 172 1.90 14.65 7.68
N ILE A 173 2.79 14.45 6.70
CA ILE A 173 3.32 13.13 6.35
C ILE A 173 4.12 12.54 7.52
N ARG A 174 4.95 13.36 8.19
CA ARG A 174 5.71 12.91 9.37
C ARG A 174 4.78 12.43 10.49
N LYS A 175 3.77 13.23 10.84
CA LYS A 175 2.75 12.87 11.84
C LYS A 175 2.05 11.57 11.48
N TYR A 176 1.74 11.36 10.20
CA TYR A 176 1.19 10.09 9.73
C TYR A 176 2.15 8.91 9.92
N CYS A 177 3.44 9.06 9.58
CA CYS A 177 4.44 8.01 9.79
C CYS A 177 4.61 7.65 11.27
N GLU A 178 4.64 8.66 12.15
CA GLU A 178 4.73 8.48 13.60
C GLU A 178 3.49 7.74 14.13
N TYR A 179 2.30 8.19 13.77
CA TYR A 179 1.04 7.49 14.05
C TYR A 179 1.05 6.05 13.53
N TYR A 180 1.52 5.84 12.30
CA TYR A 180 1.56 4.51 11.69
C TYR A 180 2.41 3.55 12.52
N TYR A 181 3.60 3.98 12.95
CA TYR A 181 4.49 3.13 13.75
C TYR A 181 4.00 2.94 15.19
N GLU A 182 3.41 3.95 15.82
CA GLU A 182 2.78 3.80 17.13
C GLU A 182 1.68 2.72 17.10
N GLN A 183 0.80 2.79 16.10
CA GLN A 183 -0.27 1.80 15.93
C GLN A 183 0.28 0.41 15.58
N ALA A 184 1.32 0.34 14.73
CA ALA A 184 1.96 -0.92 14.37
C ALA A 184 2.65 -1.59 15.57
N GLU A 185 3.33 -0.82 16.44
CA GLU A 185 3.96 -1.32 17.67
C GLU A 185 2.91 -1.90 18.62
N SER A 186 1.78 -1.20 18.80
CA SER A 186 0.62 -1.70 19.55
C SER A 186 0.06 -3.00 18.97
N LEU A 187 -0.11 -3.09 17.64
CA LEU A 187 -0.57 -4.30 16.97
C LEU A 187 0.42 -5.46 17.13
N ALA A 188 1.72 -5.21 16.98
CA ALA A 188 2.77 -6.21 17.15
C ALA A 188 2.78 -6.79 18.57
N ALA A 189 2.56 -5.96 19.59
CA ALA A 189 2.50 -6.41 20.98
C ALA A 189 1.34 -7.40 21.23
N ASN A 190 0.20 -7.19 20.55
CA ASN A 190 -1.02 -7.97 20.73
C ASN A 190 -1.14 -9.16 19.75
N LEU A 191 -0.49 -9.13 18.59
CA LEU A 191 -0.65 -10.10 17.50
C LEU A 191 0.66 -10.83 17.14
N LYS A 192 1.53 -11.08 18.12
CA LYS A 192 2.93 -11.54 17.92
C LYS A 192 3.10 -12.72 16.95
N THR A 193 2.15 -13.65 16.88
CA THR A 193 2.20 -14.82 15.98
C THR A 193 1.86 -14.49 14.52
N ASN A 194 1.11 -13.42 14.30
CA ASN A 194 0.52 -13.06 13.02
C ASN A 194 1.05 -11.74 12.48
N PHE A 195 1.72 -10.92 13.29
CA PHE A 195 2.26 -9.63 12.90
C PHE A 195 3.78 -9.57 13.05
N ARG A 196 4.47 -9.11 12.01
CA ARG A 196 5.92 -9.01 12.01
C ARG A 196 6.40 -7.73 11.34
N PHE A 197 7.36 -7.06 11.99
CA PHE A 197 8.11 -5.97 11.37
C PHE A 197 9.13 -6.48 10.36
N VAL A 198 9.25 -5.74 9.27
CA VAL A 198 10.05 -6.06 8.11
C VAL A 198 10.97 -4.89 7.80
N GLU A 199 12.26 -5.04 8.11
CA GLU A 199 13.29 -4.01 7.96
C GLU A 199 13.84 -4.05 6.54
N LEU A 200 13.43 -3.10 5.70
CA LEU A 200 13.80 -3.09 4.28
C LEU A 200 15.31 -3.02 4.05
N GLY A 201 16.05 -2.36 4.95
CA GLY A 201 17.52 -2.26 4.87
C GLY A 201 18.24 -3.60 5.06
N ARG A 202 17.56 -4.64 5.56
CA ARG A 202 18.13 -5.98 5.75
C ARG A 202 17.79 -6.95 4.62
N PHE A 203 17.06 -6.53 3.59
CA PHE A 203 16.63 -7.46 2.53
C PHE A 203 17.77 -7.95 1.64
N SER A 204 18.95 -7.34 1.68
CA SER A 204 20.14 -7.89 1.03
C SER A 204 20.68 -9.14 1.72
N ASP A 205 20.25 -9.44 2.95
CA ASP A 205 20.63 -10.62 3.72
C ASP A 205 19.71 -11.81 3.37
N PRO A 206 20.23 -12.89 2.75
CA PRO A 206 19.47 -14.08 2.40
C PRO A 206 18.81 -14.78 3.61
N ASP A 207 19.47 -14.78 4.77
CA ASP A 207 18.95 -15.42 5.98
C ASP A 207 17.73 -14.64 6.50
N TYR A 208 17.81 -13.31 6.46
CA TYR A 208 16.69 -12.46 6.80
C TYR A 208 15.50 -12.62 5.84
N GLN A 209 15.76 -12.72 4.53
CA GLN A 209 14.71 -13.03 3.56
C GLN A 209 14.04 -14.37 3.86
N SER A 210 14.83 -15.42 4.14
CA SER A 210 14.33 -16.74 4.51
C SER A 210 13.46 -16.70 5.77
N GLU A 211 13.84 -15.91 6.77
CA GLU A 211 13.06 -15.73 7.99
C GLU A 211 11.70 -15.08 7.73
N VAL A 212 11.66 -14.01 6.90
CA VAL A 212 10.41 -13.32 6.54
C VAL A 212 9.52 -14.22 5.69
N LEU A 213 10.07 -14.97 4.74
CA LEU A 213 9.33 -15.91 3.91
C LEU A 213 8.76 -17.07 4.73
N SER A 214 9.53 -17.58 5.69
CA SER A 214 9.06 -18.61 6.63
C SER A 214 7.89 -18.11 7.47
N PHE A 215 7.96 -16.87 7.97
CA PHE A 215 6.85 -16.24 8.67
C PHE A 215 5.59 -16.09 7.79
N ALA A 216 5.77 -15.79 6.51
CA ALA A 216 4.66 -15.74 5.55
C ALA A 216 4.06 -17.13 5.23
N GLY A 217 4.65 -18.22 5.75
CA GLY A 217 4.17 -19.59 5.54
C GLY A 217 4.84 -20.32 4.38
N ILE A 218 5.95 -19.81 3.84
CA ILE A 218 6.67 -20.43 2.72
C ILE A 218 7.78 -21.33 3.26
N PRO A 219 7.72 -22.65 3.02
CA PRO A 219 8.73 -23.57 3.54
C PRO A 219 10.09 -23.32 2.88
N PRO A 220 11.22 -23.48 3.60
CA PRO A 220 12.57 -23.21 3.09
C PRO A 220 12.88 -23.83 1.72
N ALA A 221 12.43 -25.07 1.48
CA ALA A 221 12.63 -25.77 0.22
C ALA A 221 11.92 -25.12 -1.00
N GLY A 222 10.92 -24.27 -0.77
CA GLY A 222 10.15 -23.57 -1.81
C GLY A 222 10.50 -22.09 -1.96
N GLN A 223 11.44 -21.57 -1.16
CA GLN A 223 11.75 -20.14 -1.14
C GLN A 223 12.58 -19.74 -2.35
N VAL A 224 12.19 -18.64 -2.97
CA VAL A 224 12.96 -17.95 -4.01
C VAL A 224 13.53 -16.68 -3.39
N LEU A 225 14.82 -16.70 -3.07
CA LEU A 225 15.51 -15.52 -2.57
C LEU A 225 15.81 -14.56 -3.72
N THR A 226 15.65 -13.27 -3.48
CA THR A 226 15.80 -12.24 -4.51
C THR A 226 16.98 -11.33 -4.19
N GLU A 227 17.71 -10.87 -5.20
CA GLU A 227 18.58 -9.71 -5.01
C GLU A 227 17.68 -8.50 -4.73
N ALA A 228 17.79 -7.95 -3.53
CA ALA A 228 16.94 -6.84 -3.12
C ALA A 228 17.34 -5.57 -3.89
N HIS A 229 16.59 -5.24 -4.93
CA HIS A 229 16.56 -3.88 -5.45
C HIS A 229 15.80 -3.00 -4.47
N VAL A 230 16.46 -2.57 -3.39
CA VAL A 230 16.00 -1.39 -2.68
C VAL A 230 16.07 -0.27 -3.70
N HIS A 231 14.93 0.29 -4.09
CA HIS A 231 14.89 1.47 -4.94
C HIS A 231 15.55 2.63 -4.19
N ASN A 232 16.88 2.71 -4.25
CA ASN A 232 17.65 3.92 -4.03
C ASN A 232 17.36 4.81 -5.23
N ARG A 233 16.20 5.47 -5.21
CA ARG A 233 15.92 6.64 -6.01
C ARG A 233 15.77 7.82 -5.06
#